data_AF-M2ST60-F1
#
_entry.id   AF-M2ST60-F1
#
_cell.length_a   1.000
_cell.length_b   1.000
_cell.length_c   1.000
_cell.angle_alpha   90.00
_cell.angle_beta   90.00
_cell.angle_gamma   90.00
#
_symmetry.space_group_name_H-M   'P 1'
#
loop_
_entity.id
_entity.type
_entity.pdbx_description
1 polymer ?
#
loop_
_entity_poly.entity_id
_entity_poly.type
_entity_poly.pdbx_seq_one_letter_code
_entity_poly.pdbx_strand_id
1 'polypeptide(L)'
;MSGVGEASAIIGILSAGVTFIEAAKKVYDAAENAEDLPAAFREVAQRLPLIQDTLKIIEAQLEKDTLDKATYEAIKSTSERAKTKAEQLKVIFEKCIPVEGASRYARYVAALRTLGKEHKVEVLMKDLLGAV
;
A
#
# COMPACT_ATOMS: atom_id res chain seq x y z
N MET A 1 -17.19 15.94 -22.88
CA MET A 1 -16.61 14.63 -22.52
C MET A 1 -17.14 14.27 -21.15
N SER A 2 -17.64 13.04 -20.96
CA SER A 2 -18.39 12.63 -19.77
C SER A 2 -17.45 12.41 -18.58
N GLY A 3 -17.54 13.24 -17.53
CA GLY A 3 -16.74 13.14 -16.30
C GLY A 3 -16.85 11.77 -15.62
N VAL A 4 -18.01 11.12 -15.75
CA VAL A 4 -18.32 9.77 -15.25
C VAL A 4 -17.29 8.70 -15.66
N GLY A 5 -16.75 8.78 -16.89
CA GLY A 5 -15.78 7.81 -17.39
C GLY A 5 -14.37 7.99 -16.80
N GLU A 6 -14.00 9.24 -16.51
CA GLU A 6 -12.71 9.60 -15.93
C GLU A 6 -12.68 9.27 -14.43
N ALA A 7 -13.76 9.57 -13.70
CA ALA A 7 -13.91 9.22 -12.29
C ALA A 7 -13.84 7.71 -12.04
N SER A 8 -14.57 6.91 -12.82
CA SER A 8 -14.60 5.44 -12.70
C SER A 8 -13.22 4.80 -12.86
N ALA A 9 -12.39 5.32 -13.78
CA ALA A 9 -11.04 4.81 -13.99
C ALA A 9 -10.14 5.07 -12.78
N ILE A 10 -10.25 6.25 -12.17
CA ILE A 10 -9.47 6.62 -10.98
C ILE A 10 -9.91 5.80 -9.75
N ILE A 11 -11.22 5.62 -9.57
CA ILE A 11 -11.77 4.78 -8.50
C ILE A 11 -11.19 3.36 -8.60
N GLY A 12 -11.17 2.75 -9.79
CA GLY A 12 -10.58 1.43 -9.98
C GLY A 12 -9.08 1.35 -9.60
N ILE A 13 -8.32 2.43 -9.80
CA ILE A 13 -6.90 2.52 -9.41
C ILE A 13 -6.76 2.60 -7.89
N LEU A 14 -7.56 3.44 -7.24
CA LEU A 14 -7.58 3.60 -5.79
C LEU A 14 -7.98 2.30 -5.09
N SER A 15 -8.98 1.59 -5.62
CA SER A 15 -9.49 0.35 -5.03
C SER A 15 -8.45 -0.77 -5.09
N ALA A 16 -7.67 -0.81 -6.17
CA ALA A 16 -6.52 -1.69 -6.26
C ALA A 16 -5.46 -1.33 -5.19
N GLY A 17 -5.17 -0.03 -4.98
CA GLY A 17 -4.27 0.44 -3.93
C GLY A 17 -4.72 0.02 -2.53
N VAL A 18 -6.00 0.23 -2.21
CA VAL A 18 -6.64 -0.23 -0.96
C VAL A 18 -6.45 -1.74 -0.77
N THR A 19 -6.71 -2.54 -1.82
CA THR A 19 -6.53 -3.99 -1.78
C THR A 19 -5.08 -4.40 -1.47
N PHE A 20 -4.09 -3.69 -2.03
CA PHE A 20 -2.69 -3.96 -1.76
C PHE A 20 -2.28 -3.59 -0.33
N ILE A 21 -2.77 -2.46 0.19
CA ILE A 21 -2.55 -2.05 1.58
C ILE A 21 -3.15 -3.07 2.55
N GLU A 22 -4.37 -3.52 2.29
CA GLU A 22 -5.04 -4.56 3.08
C GLU A 22 -4.25 -5.88 3.05
N ALA A 23 -3.74 -6.28 1.88
CA ALA A 23 -2.92 -7.48 1.76
C ALA A 23 -1.60 -7.35 2.55
N ALA A 24 -0.91 -6.20 2.46
CA ALA A 24 0.31 -5.94 3.22
C ALA A 24 0.04 -6.00 4.73
N LYS A 25 -1.05 -5.39 5.20
CA LYS A 25 -1.47 -5.43 6.61
C LYS A 25 -1.77 -6.86 7.06
N LYS A 26 -2.52 -7.65 6.28
CA LYS A 26 -2.80 -9.06 6.61
C LYS A 26 -1.55 -9.90 6.76
N VAL A 27 -0.57 -9.70 5.88
CA VAL A 27 0.72 -10.39 5.97
C VAL A 27 1.47 -10.02 7.26
N TYR A 28 1.45 -8.74 7.63
CA TYR A 28 2.04 -8.27 8.89
C TYR A 28 1.33 -8.85 10.12
N ASP A 29 0.00 -8.79 10.14
CA ASP A 29 -0.82 -9.27 11.26
C ASP A 29 -0.72 -10.79 11.45
N ALA A 30 -0.42 -11.55 10.38
CA ALA A 30 -0.21 -12.99 10.40
C ALA A 30 1.22 -13.42 10.74
N ALA A 31 2.12 -12.47 11.02
CA ALA A 31 3.50 -12.76 11.38
C ALA A 31 3.59 -13.33 12.80
N GLU A 32 4.12 -14.55 12.92
CA GLU A 32 4.28 -15.24 14.21
C GLU A 32 5.13 -14.44 15.21
N ASN A 33 6.14 -13.72 14.70
CA ASN A 33 7.02 -12.85 15.48
C ASN A 33 7.11 -11.44 14.86
N ALA A 34 5.98 -10.73 14.75
CA ALA A 34 5.97 -9.36 14.20
C ALA A 34 6.92 -8.40 14.94
N GLU A 35 7.25 -8.70 16.20
CA GLU A 35 8.17 -7.91 17.02
C GLU A 35 9.64 -8.05 16.62
N ASP A 36 10.02 -9.18 16.01
CA ASP A 36 11.38 -9.45 15.53
C ASP A 36 11.67 -8.80 14.16
N LEU A 37 10.64 -8.23 13.53
CA LEU A 37 10.79 -7.51 12.26
C LEU A 37 11.51 -6.16 12.47
N PRO A 38 12.30 -5.70 11.49
CA PRO A 38 12.92 -4.38 11.55
C PRO A 38 11.90 -3.26 11.82
N ALA A 39 12.32 -2.22 12.53
CA ALA A 39 11.44 -1.18 13.04
C ALA A 39 10.60 -0.53 11.93
N ALA A 40 11.16 -0.34 10.73
CA ALA A 40 10.42 0.22 9.61
C ALA A 40 9.17 -0.60 9.22
N PHE A 41 9.20 -1.93 9.30
CA PHE A 41 8.02 -2.75 8.98
C PHE A 41 6.88 -2.47 9.96
N ARG A 42 7.21 -2.36 11.26
CA ARG A 42 6.24 -2.04 12.32
C ARG A 42 5.69 -0.62 12.15
N GLU A 43 6.56 0.36 11.92
CA GLU A 43 6.14 1.75 11.70
C GLU A 43 5.22 1.88 10.49
N VAL A 44 5.55 1.20 9.39
CA VAL A 44 4.70 1.20 8.20
C VAL A 44 3.36 0.53 8.47
N ALA A 45 3.35 -0.64 9.11
CA ALA A 45 2.11 -1.36 9.43
C ALA A 45 1.14 -0.52 10.26
N GLN A 46 1.63 0.29 11.19
CA GLN A 46 0.82 1.21 12.00
C GLN A 46 0.16 2.33 11.18
N ARG A 47 0.76 2.72 10.06
CA ARG A 47 0.29 3.81 9.21
C ARG A 47 -0.56 3.34 8.02
N LEU A 48 -0.50 2.06 7.67
CA LEU A 48 -1.32 1.46 6.61
C LEU A 48 -2.83 1.75 6.74
N PRO A 49 -3.45 1.66 7.94
CA PRO A 49 -4.88 1.97 8.09
C PRO A 49 -5.22 3.41 7.71
N LEU A 50 -4.39 4.38 8.09
CA LEU A 50 -4.63 5.78 7.76
C LEU A 50 -4.61 6.03 6.25
N ILE A 51 -3.67 5.42 5.53
CA ILE A 51 -3.63 5.53 4.06
C ILE A 51 -4.87 4.89 3.46
N GLN A 52 -5.24 3.70 3.93
CA GLN A 52 -6.42 2.97 3.45
C GLN A 52 -7.69 3.83 3.57
N ASP A 53 -7.90 4.45 4.73
CA ASP A 53 -9.05 5.32 4.98
C ASP A 53 -9.02 6.57 4.09
N THR A 54 -7.83 7.15 3.88
CA THR A 54 -7.69 8.33 3.03
C THR A 54 -8.00 8.02 1.57
N LEU A 55 -7.53 6.88 1.03
CA LEU A 55 -7.86 6.45 -0.32
C LEU A 55 -9.38 6.22 -0.50
N LYS A 56 -10.04 5.60 0.49
CA LYS A 56 -11.50 5.41 0.48
C LYS A 56 -12.27 6.73 0.53
N ILE A 57 -11.77 7.72 1.28
CA ILE A 57 -12.36 9.06 1.29
C ILE A 57 -12.26 9.70 -0.11
N ILE A 58 -11.10 9.58 -0.78
CA ILE A 58 -10.92 10.12 -2.14
C ILE A 58 -11.87 9.43 -3.13
N GLU A 59 -12.01 8.11 -3.07
CA GLU A 59 -12.98 7.36 -3.88
C GLU A 59 -14.41 7.89 -3.69
N ALA A 60 -14.84 8.05 -2.44
CA ALA A 60 -16.18 8.56 -2.12
C ALA A 60 -16.40 10.01 -2.59
N GLN A 61 -15.35 10.81 -2.77
CA GLN A 61 -15.47 12.14 -3.38
C GLN A 61 -15.55 12.07 -4.91
N LEU A 62 -14.81 11.16 -5.53
CA LEU A 62 -14.84 10.93 -6.99
C LEU A 62 -16.21 10.40 -7.44
N GLU A 63 -16.88 9.59 -6.62
CA GLU A 63 -18.24 9.10 -6.87
C GLU A 63 -19.29 10.23 -6.98
N LYS A 64 -19.01 11.41 -6.42
CA LYS A 64 -19.91 12.57 -6.50
C LYS A 64 -19.80 13.32 -7.84
N ASP A 65 -18.80 13.02 -8.66
CA ASP A 65 -18.56 13.57 -10.01
C ASP A 65 -18.68 15.10 -10.12
N THR A 66 -18.09 15.83 -9.16
CA THR A 66 -18.16 17.31 -9.10
C THR A 66 -16.86 18.01 -9.51
N LEU A 67 -15.84 17.26 -9.96
CA LEU A 67 -14.50 17.78 -10.20
C LEU A 67 -14.31 18.26 -11.65
N ASP A 68 -13.46 19.26 -11.83
CA ASP A 68 -13.02 19.68 -13.17
C ASP A 68 -11.99 18.72 -13.76
N LYS A 69 -11.77 18.82 -15.07
CA LYS A 69 -10.87 17.93 -15.82
C LYS A 69 -9.40 18.01 -15.36
N ALA A 70 -8.89 19.20 -15.03
CA ALA A 70 -7.50 19.35 -14.59
C ALA A 70 -7.30 18.69 -13.22
N THR A 71 -8.31 18.81 -12.35
CA THR A 71 -8.37 18.12 -11.07
C THR A 71 -8.39 16.59 -11.26
N TYR A 72 -9.17 16.07 -12.21
CA TYR A 72 -9.18 14.63 -12.54
C TYR A 72 -7.81 14.11 -13.00
N GLU A 73 -7.14 14.83 -13.90
CA GLU A 73 -5.82 14.42 -14.42
C GLU A 73 -4.76 14.41 -13.30
N ALA A 74 -4.77 15.42 -12.41
CA ALA A 74 -3.86 15.51 -11.27
C ALA A 74 -4.08 14.37 -10.26
N ILE A 75 -5.35 14.05 -9.95
CA ILE A 75 -5.70 12.93 -9.07
C ILE A 75 -5.27 11.62 -9.72
N LYS A 76 -5.58 11.41 -11.01
CA LYS A 76 -5.22 10.17 -11.71
C LYS A 76 -3.73 9.85 -11.63
N SER A 77 -2.87 10.81 -11.96
CA SER A 77 -1.40 10.62 -11.90
C SER A 77 -0.93 10.25 -10.49
N THR A 78 -1.55 10.88 -9.48
CA THR A 78 -1.21 10.67 -8.08
C THR A 78 -1.70 9.32 -7.58
N SER A 79 -2.92 8.90 -7.94
CA SER A 79 -3.49 7.58 -7.66
C SER A 79 -2.69 6.44 -8.30
N GLU A 80 -2.20 6.60 -9.54
CA GLU A 80 -1.36 5.60 -10.20
C GLU A 80 -0.05 5.39 -9.43
N ARG A 81 0.61 6.48 -9.01
CA ARG A 81 1.80 6.41 -8.17
C ARG A 81 1.52 5.74 -6.84
N ALA A 82 0.45 6.13 -6.15
CA ALA A 82 0.06 5.53 -4.87
C ALA A 82 -0.18 4.02 -5.01
N LYS A 83 -0.92 3.59 -6.05
CA LYS A 83 -1.15 2.17 -6.35
C LYS A 83 0.16 1.41 -6.55
N THR A 84 1.08 1.91 -7.38
CA THR A 84 2.37 1.23 -7.64
C THR A 84 3.20 1.09 -6.36
N LYS A 85 3.21 2.11 -5.49
CA LYS A 85 3.95 2.06 -4.23
C LYS A 85 3.32 1.08 -3.24
N ALA A 86 1.99 1.08 -3.14
CA ALA A 86 1.25 0.11 -2.34
C ALA A 86 1.50 -1.34 -2.80
N GLU A 87 1.53 -1.58 -4.10
CA GLU A 87 1.86 -2.90 -4.67
C GLU A 87 3.29 -3.33 -4.31
N GLN A 88 4.27 -2.44 -4.46
CA GLN A 88 5.66 -2.73 -4.11
C GLN A 88 5.82 -3.02 -2.62
N LEU A 89 5.09 -2.31 -1.77
CA LEU A 89 5.09 -2.51 -0.33
C LEU A 89 4.50 -3.88 0.03
N LYS A 90 3.34 -4.23 -0.54
CA LYS A 90 2.73 -5.56 -0.42
C LYS A 90 3.73 -6.67 -0.77
N VAL A 91 4.38 -6.57 -1.93
CA VAL A 91 5.36 -7.57 -2.39
C VAL A 91 6.55 -7.70 -1.43
N ILE A 92 6.99 -6.60 -0.82
CA ILE A 92 8.07 -6.65 0.19
C ILE A 92 7.59 -7.39 1.43
N PHE A 93 6.40 -7.07 1.94
CA PHE A 93 5.82 -7.73 3.12
C PHE A 93 5.68 -9.23 2.86
N GLU A 94 5.09 -9.65 1.74
CA GLU A 94 4.93 -11.06 1.36
C GLU A 94 6.26 -11.83 1.26
N LYS A 95 7.34 -11.17 0.84
CA LYS A 95 8.65 -11.81 0.66
C LYS A 95 9.51 -11.85 1.92
N CYS A 96 9.27 -10.91 2.83
CA CYS A 96 10.14 -10.65 3.99
C CYS A 96 9.51 -11.10 5.31
N ILE A 97 8.19 -11.27 5.34
CA ILE A 97 7.46 -11.66 6.54
C ILE A 97 6.98 -13.10 6.36
N PRO A 98 7.56 -14.06 7.10
CA PRO A 98 7.04 -15.42 7.12
C PRO A 98 5.70 -15.45 7.88
N VAL A 99 4.70 -16.10 7.28
CA VAL A 99 3.41 -16.35 7.93
C VAL A 99 3.53 -17.42 9.01
N GLU A 100 2.55 -17.46 9.92
CA GLU A 100 2.43 -18.52 10.93
C GLU A 100 2.59 -19.93 10.35
N GLY A 101 3.37 -20.76 11.05
CA GLY A 101 3.61 -22.15 10.62
C GLY A 101 4.58 -22.30 9.43
N ALA A 102 5.18 -21.21 8.94
CA ALA A 102 6.21 -21.28 7.92
C ALA A 102 7.39 -22.18 8.35
N SER A 103 7.91 -22.97 7.40
CA SER A 103 9.04 -23.87 7.66
C SER A 103 10.29 -23.11 8.10
N ARG A 104 11.19 -23.78 8.84
CA ARG A 104 12.48 -23.21 9.28
C ARG A 104 13.29 -22.63 8.11
N TYR A 105 13.30 -23.32 6.96
CA TYR A 105 13.97 -22.83 5.76
C TYR A 105 13.34 -21.56 5.20
N ALA A 106 12.00 -21.49 5.15
CA ALA A 106 11.29 -20.28 4.69
C ALA A 106 11.59 -19.07 5.61
N ARG A 107 11.60 -19.29 6.93
CA ARG A 107 11.98 -18.25 7.92
C ARG A 107 13.42 -17.78 7.72
N TYR A 108 14.36 -18.70 7.50
CA TYR A 108 15.77 -18.36 7.22
C TYR A 108 15.91 -17.51 5.96
N VAL A 109 15.26 -17.89 4.87
CA VAL A 109 15.28 -17.13 3.62
C VAL A 109 14.63 -15.75 3.79
N ALA A 110 13.54 -15.65 4.56
CA ALA A 110 12.90 -14.37 4.85
C ALA A 110 13.82 -13.43 5.65
N ALA A 111 14.51 -13.95 6.68
CA ALA A 111 15.48 -13.20 7.47
C ALA A 111 16.66 -12.66 6.62
N LEU A 112 17.12 -13.41 5.62
CA LEU A 112 18.12 -12.90 4.68
C LEU A 112 17.58 -11.78 3.78
N ARG A 113 16.29 -11.80 3.44
CA ARG A 113 15.66 -10.80 2.58
C ARG A 113 15.30 -9.51 3.32
N THR A 114 15.00 -9.58 4.62
CA THR A 114 14.73 -8.40 5.44
C THR A 114 15.98 -7.53 5.59
N LEU A 115 17.16 -8.17 5.75
CA LEU A 115 18.47 -7.52 5.80
C LEU A 115 18.72 -6.71 4.49
N GLY A 116 18.43 -5.41 4.53
CA GLY A 116 18.59 -4.48 3.40
C GLY A 116 17.30 -4.02 2.72
N LYS A 117 16.11 -4.40 3.21
CA LYS A 117 14.83 -3.86 2.71
C LYS A 117 14.21 -2.77 3.59
N GLU A 118 14.74 -2.57 4.80
CA GLU A 118 14.26 -1.57 5.75
C GLU A 118 14.19 -0.16 5.14
N HIS A 119 15.30 0.36 4.62
CA HIS A 119 15.33 1.66 3.95
C HIS A 119 14.33 1.75 2.78
N LYS A 120 14.16 0.66 2.01
CA LYS A 120 13.21 0.63 0.90
C LYS A 120 11.77 0.72 1.39
N VAL A 121 11.43 0.05 2.48
CA VAL A 121 10.10 0.11 3.11
C VAL A 121 9.78 1.55 3.54
N GLU A 122 10.72 2.23 4.20
CA GLU A 122 10.54 3.63 4.60
C GLU A 122 10.37 4.58 3.42
N VAL A 123 11.20 4.44 2.37
CA VAL A 123 11.11 5.28 1.16
C VAL A 123 9.76 5.08 0.48
N LEU A 124 9.32 3.83 0.29
CA LEU A 124 8.02 3.55 -0.33
C LEU A 124 6.86 4.12 0.49
N MET A 125 6.97 4.07 1.82
CA MET A 125 5.96 4.66 2.70
C MET A 125 5.93 6.18 2.61
N LYS A 126 7.09 6.84 2.64
CA LYS A 126 7.18 8.31 2.49
C LYS A 126 6.63 8.76 1.15
N ASP A 127 6.98 8.04 0.08
CA ASP A 127 6.45 8.30 -1.26
C ASP A 127 4.92 8.11 -1.31
N LEU A 128 4.40 7.06 -0.66
CA LEU A 128 2.97 6.80 -0.60
C LEU A 128 2.23 7.88 0.19
N LEU A 129 2.79 8.35 1.30
CA LEU A 129 2.25 9.48 2.07
C LEU A 129 2.36 10.82 1.32
N GLY A 130 3.37 11.00 0.46
CA GLY A 130 3.46 12.17 -0.40
C GLY A 130 2.56 12.11 -1.63
N ALA A 131 1.97 10.95 -1.91
CA ALA A 131 1.05 10.70 -3.02
C ALA A 131 -0.42 10.65 -2.58
N VAL A 132 -0.72 10.97 -1.32
CA VAL A 132 -2.07 10.99 -0.76
C VAL A 132 -2.25 12.31 -0.03
#